data_AF-A0A961PY10-F1
#
_entry.id   AF-A0A961PY10-F1
#
_cell.length_a   1.000
_cell.length_b   1.000
_cell.length_c   1.000
_cell.angle_alpha   90.00
_cell.angle_beta   90.00
_cell.angle_gamma   90.00
#
_symmetry.space_group_name_H-M   'P 1'
#
loop_
_entity.id
_entity.type
_entity.pdbx_description
1 polymer ?
#
loop_
_entity_poly.entity_id
_entity_poly.type
_entity_poly.pdbx_seq_one_letter_code
_entity_poly.pdbx_strand_id
1 'polypeptide(L)'
;MMTEAQSTIDKANAAHQRGMQMPRLLDYGMDFADATALFAPTSADEAWDLAAEQLGRARLEKADRAEEAGQTATAAEERRRAIAALVLAQMAFNFDTPRKRQLYRDLVATCHALGRVSDLPFRRCETPFGGKRLVGWLLRPPAARADGTVILFGGQTGWGVAYLPVAHALARRNLAHCSSRGRDRARPGSGKASTSTSTWIPPTAPGST
;
A
#
# COMPACT_ATOMS: atom_id res chain seq x y z
N MET A 1 9.65 -21.92 -31.64
CA MET A 1 8.42 -21.14 -31.87
C MET A 1 7.92 -20.70 -30.50
N MET A 2 7.94 -19.40 -30.20
CA MET A 2 7.38 -18.90 -28.93
C MET A 2 5.85 -19.01 -28.98
N THR A 3 5.22 -19.39 -27.88
CA THR A 3 3.75 -19.46 -27.81
C THR A 3 3.16 -18.05 -27.73
N GLU A 4 1.91 -17.89 -28.15
CA GLU A 4 1.21 -16.60 -28.07
C GLU A 4 1.11 -16.10 -26.61
N ALA A 5 0.89 -17.02 -25.66
CA ALA A 5 0.90 -16.73 -24.23
C ALA A 5 2.26 -16.19 -23.75
N GLN A 6 3.38 -16.76 -24.22
CA GLN A 6 4.72 -16.29 -23.87
C GLN A 6 4.94 -14.85 -24.36
N SER A 7 4.60 -14.59 -25.63
CA SER A 7 4.70 -13.26 -26.24
C SER A 7 3.88 -12.19 -25.48
N THR A 8 2.75 -12.57 -24.88
CA THR A 8 1.96 -11.66 -24.03
C THR A 8 2.67 -11.34 -22.71
N ILE A 9 3.25 -12.34 -22.05
CA ILE A 9 3.97 -12.17 -20.78
C ILE A 9 5.19 -11.27 -20.97
N ASP A 10 5.99 -11.51 -22.02
CA ASP A 10 7.22 -10.75 -22.27
C ASP A 10 6.91 -9.25 -22.50
N LYS A 11 5.87 -8.96 -23.28
CA LYS A 11 5.41 -7.59 -23.53
C LYS A 11 4.90 -6.92 -22.26
N ALA A 12 4.15 -7.65 -21.43
CA ALA A 12 3.63 -7.14 -20.16
C ALA A 12 4.78 -6.86 -19.18
N ASN A 13 5.70 -7.79 -19.00
CA ASN A 13 6.88 -7.63 -18.15
C ASN A 13 7.73 -6.44 -18.61
N ALA A 14 8.03 -6.32 -19.91
CA ALA A 14 8.77 -5.20 -20.44
C ALA A 14 8.05 -3.85 -20.16
N ALA A 15 6.71 -3.82 -20.23
CA ALA A 15 5.94 -2.63 -19.86
C ALA A 15 6.03 -2.33 -18.35
N HIS A 16 5.94 -3.34 -17.49
CA HIS A 16 6.08 -3.17 -16.04
C HIS A 16 7.47 -2.68 -15.65
N GLN A 17 8.52 -3.27 -16.20
CA GLN A 17 9.90 -2.85 -15.93
C GLN A 17 10.17 -1.39 -16.37
N ARG A 18 9.55 -0.93 -17.47
CA ARG A 18 9.59 0.49 -17.85
C ARG A 18 8.81 1.39 -16.89
N GLY A 19 7.65 0.94 -16.42
CA GLY A 19 6.80 1.71 -15.51
C GLY A 19 7.27 1.72 -14.04
N MET A 20 8.02 0.69 -13.65
CA MET A 20 8.49 0.41 -12.29
C MET A 20 10.01 0.32 -12.25
N GLN A 21 10.65 1.42 -12.65
CA GLN A 21 12.09 1.60 -12.57
C GLN A 21 12.57 1.49 -11.12
N MET A 22 13.84 1.10 -10.92
CA MET A 22 14.43 0.89 -9.59
C MET A 22 14.10 1.98 -8.56
N PRO A 23 14.26 3.30 -8.85
CA PRO A 23 13.92 4.33 -7.85
C PRO A 23 12.47 4.27 -7.38
N ARG A 24 11.53 3.94 -8.29
CA ARG A 24 10.10 3.84 -7.96
C ARG A 24 9.79 2.64 -7.09
N LEU A 25 10.50 1.52 -7.27
CA LEU A 25 10.36 0.35 -6.40
C LEU A 25 10.81 0.69 -4.98
N LEU A 26 11.95 1.36 -4.85
CA LEU A 26 12.51 1.80 -3.55
C LEU A 26 11.60 2.83 -2.87
N ASP A 27 11.05 3.79 -3.62
CA ASP A 27 10.10 4.78 -3.11
C ASP A 27 8.83 4.13 -2.53
N TYR A 28 8.41 2.98 -3.09
CA TYR A 28 7.28 2.19 -2.58
C TYR A 28 7.63 1.29 -1.39
N GLY A 29 8.87 1.35 -0.91
CA GLY A 29 9.32 0.63 0.29
C GLY A 29 9.84 -0.78 0.02
N MET A 30 10.10 -1.15 -1.24
CA MET A 30 10.87 -2.36 -1.54
C MET A 30 12.34 -2.14 -1.17
N ASP A 31 12.98 -3.14 -0.56
CA ASP A 31 14.42 -3.09 -0.34
C ASP A 31 15.19 -3.34 -1.66
N PHE A 32 16.45 -2.93 -1.73
CA PHE A 32 17.23 -3.04 -2.98
C PHE A 32 17.41 -4.50 -3.42
N ALA A 33 17.58 -5.43 -2.48
CA ALA A 33 17.76 -6.84 -2.79
C ALA A 33 16.49 -7.45 -3.41
N ASP A 34 15.31 -7.14 -2.85
CA ASP A 34 14.02 -7.53 -3.41
C ASP A 34 13.76 -6.89 -4.77
N ALA A 35 14.12 -5.61 -4.94
CA ALA A 35 13.95 -4.92 -6.21
C ALA A 35 14.81 -5.55 -7.31
N THR A 36 16.07 -5.87 -7.03
CA THR A 36 16.93 -6.64 -7.95
C THR A 36 16.39 -8.05 -8.20
N ALA A 37 15.95 -8.73 -7.14
CA ALA A 37 15.38 -10.08 -7.24
C ALA A 37 14.06 -10.13 -8.01
N LEU A 38 13.33 -9.01 -8.14
CA LEU A 38 12.13 -8.93 -8.98
C LEU A 38 12.46 -8.84 -10.47
N PHE A 39 13.55 -8.14 -10.84
CA PHE A 39 13.93 -7.97 -12.24
C PHE A 39 14.46 -9.26 -12.88
N ALA A 40 15.19 -10.08 -12.14
CA ALA A 40 15.79 -11.31 -12.66
C ALA A 40 14.75 -12.30 -13.24
N PRO A 41 13.74 -12.75 -12.47
CA PRO A 41 12.73 -13.70 -12.97
C PRO A 41 11.82 -13.08 -14.04
N THR A 42 11.48 -11.79 -13.90
CA THR A 42 10.63 -11.11 -14.91
C THR A 42 11.33 -10.88 -16.24
N SER A 43 12.67 -10.90 -16.25
CA SER A 43 13.49 -10.93 -17.46
C SER A 43 13.69 -12.35 -18.01
N ALA A 44 13.37 -13.36 -17.21
CA ALA A 44 13.38 -14.78 -17.55
C ALA A 44 11.94 -15.32 -17.63
N ASP A 45 11.03 -14.50 -18.18
CA ASP A 45 9.68 -14.89 -18.58
C ASP A 45 8.68 -15.22 -17.47
N GLU A 46 9.03 -15.02 -16.20
CA GLU A 46 8.07 -15.15 -15.10
C GLU A 46 7.14 -13.93 -15.03
N ALA A 47 5.84 -14.16 -14.90
CA ALA A 47 4.87 -13.07 -14.80
C ALA A 47 5.12 -12.16 -13.58
N TRP A 48 5.09 -10.85 -13.81
CA TRP A 48 5.37 -9.83 -12.79
C TRP A 48 4.59 -10.01 -11.48
N ASP A 49 3.29 -10.31 -11.54
CA ASP A 49 2.47 -10.48 -10.34
C ASP A 49 2.88 -11.70 -9.52
N LEU A 50 3.29 -12.78 -10.18
CA LEU A 50 3.75 -14.00 -9.52
C LEU A 50 5.10 -13.77 -8.84
N ALA A 51 6.06 -13.16 -9.54
CA ALA A 51 7.37 -12.84 -8.98
C ALA A 51 7.27 -11.89 -7.77
N ALA A 52 6.46 -10.83 -7.89
CA ALA A 52 6.23 -9.90 -6.79
C ALA A 52 5.46 -10.53 -5.62
N GLU A 53 4.45 -11.38 -5.88
CA GLU A 53 3.74 -12.07 -4.81
C GLU A 53 4.65 -13.07 -4.07
N GLN A 54 5.53 -13.78 -4.78
CA GLN A 54 6.49 -14.70 -4.17
C GLN A 54 7.45 -13.98 -3.22
N LEU A 55 7.98 -12.82 -3.62
CA LEU A 55 8.76 -11.96 -2.73
C LEU A 55 7.92 -11.57 -1.50
N GLY A 56 6.68 -11.13 -1.70
CA GLY A 56 5.77 -10.80 -0.61
C GLY A 56 5.58 -11.96 0.38
N ARG A 57 5.35 -13.18 -0.13
CA ARG A 57 5.18 -14.39 0.67
C ARG A 57 6.43 -14.72 1.48
N ALA A 58 7.61 -14.68 0.86
CA ALA A 58 8.88 -14.91 1.55
C ALA A 58 9.13 -13.91 2.70
N ARG A 59 8.70 -12.66 2.52
CA ARG A 59 8.76 -11.62 3.57
C ARG A 59 7.75 -11.87 4.68
N LEU A 60 6.54 -12.30 4.36
CA LEU A 60 5.54 -12.69 5.37
C LEU A 60 6.02 -13.86 6.23
N GLU A 61 6.60 -14.89 5.62
CA GLU A 61 7.15 -16.03 6.37
C GLU A 61 8.26 -15.60 7.34
N LYS A 62 9.13 -14.67 6.92
CA LYS A 62 10.15 -14.09 7.81
C LYS A 62 9.51 -13.27 8.94
N ALA A 63 8.49 -12.49 8.62
CA ALA A 63 7.77 -11.68 9.60
C ALA A 63 7.08 -12.55 10.65
N ASP A 64 6.43 -13.63 10.25
CA ASP A 64 5.71 -14.54 11.14
C ASP A 64 6.69 -15.23 12.09
N ARG A 65 7.82 -15.75 11.59
CA ARG A 65 8.89 -16.31 12.43
C ARG A 65 9.47 -15.29 13.42
N ALA A 66 9.63 -14.04 12.99
CA ALA A 66 10.11 -12.98 13.86
C ALA A 66 9.09 -12.62 14.95
N GLU A 67 7.79 -12.58 14.62
CA GLU A 67 6.71 -12.34 15.59
C GLU A 67 6.63 -13.46 16.62
N GLU A 68 6.71 -14.72 16.19
CA GLU A 68 6.77 -15.91 17.06
C GLU A 68 7.98 -15.88 18.02
N ALA A 69 9.12 -15.36 17.54
CA ALA A 69 10.32 -15.17 18.35
C ALA A 69 10.29 -13.90 19.24
N GLY A 70 9.19 -13.14 19.26
CA GLY A 70 9.07 -11.89 20.02
C GLY A 70 9.85 -10.70 19.44
N GLN A 71 10.36 -10.81 18.22
CA GLN A 71 11.17 -9.79 17.53
C GLN A 71 10.27 -8.82 16.76
N THR A 72 9.48 -8.03 17.48
CA THR A 72 8.44 -7.15 16.90
C THR A 72 8.97 -6.14 15.87
N ALA A 73 10.16 -5.57 16.08
CA ALA A 73 10.77 -4.63 15.14
C ALA A 73 11.10 -5.31 13.79
N THR A 74 11.66 -6.52 13.83
CA THR A 74 11.95 -7.33 12.63
C THR A 74 10.65 -7.75 11.94
N ALA A 75 9.65 -8.19 12.70
CA ALA A 75 8.34 -8.54 12.16
C ALA A 75 7.68 -7.36 11.45
N ALA A 76 7.70 -6.17 12.05
CA ALA A 76 7.16 -4.95 11.45
C ALA A 76 7.88 -4.59 10.14
N GLU A 77 9.21 -4.67 10.13
CA GLU A 77 10.01 -4.38 8.94
C GLU A 77 9.72 -5.34 7.78
N GLU A 78 9.72 -6.65 8.04
CA GLU A 78 9.43 -7.64 7.01
C GLU A 78 7.96 -7.54 6.52
N ARG A 79 7.01 -7.16 7.39
CA ARG A 79 5.63 -6.85 6.96
C ARG A 79 5.56 -5.60 6.07
N ARG A 80 6.35 -4.56 6.33
CA ARG A 80 6.44 -3.39 5.44
C ARG A 80 6.95 -3.77 4.05
N ARG A 81 7.96 -4.63 3.98
CA ARG A 81 8.49 -5.15 2.70
C ARG A 81 7.47 -6.01 1.96
N ALA A 82 6.75 -6.88 2.69
CA ALA A 82 5.65 -7.64 2.12
C ALA A 82 4.55 -6.75 1.54
N ILE A 83 4.18 -5.67 2.24
CA ILE A 83 3.21 -4.67 1.75
C ILE A 83 3.67 -4.05 0.42
N ALA A 84 4.94 -3.65 0.33
CA ALA A 84 5.50 -3.09 -0.91
C ALA A 84 5.39 -4.09 -2.07
N ALA A 85 5.79 -5.35 -1.84
CA ALA A 85 5.71 -6.41 -2.83
C ALA A 85 4.26 -6.70 -3.28
N LEU A 86 3.30 -6.76 -2.35
CA LEU A 86 1.88 -6.99 -2.65
C LEU A 86 1.23 -5.82 -3.39
N VAL A 87 1.66 -4.58 -3.13
CA VAL A 87 1.25 -3.41 -3.93
C VAL A 87 1.77 -3.56 -5.37
N LEU A 88 3.04 -3.91 -5.54
CA LEU A 88 3.67 -4.08 -6.85
C LEU A 88 3.07 -5.25 -7.63
N ALA A 89 2.70 -6.35 -6.98
CA ALA A 89 2.00 -7.47 -7.61
C ALA A 89 0.67 -7.04 -8.22
N GLN A 90 -0.08 -6.16 -7.54
CA GLN A 90 -1.35 -5.65 -8.05
C GLN A 90 -1.22 -4.73 -9.27
N MET A 91 -0.02 -4.20 -9.54
CA MET A 91 0.24 -3.32 -10.69
C MET A 91 0.23 -4.06 -12.02
N ALA A 92 0.27 -5.40 -12.01
CA ALA A 92 0.03 -6.22 -13.19
C ALA A 92 -1.41 -6.11 -13.73
N PHE A 93 -2.35 -5.60 -12.92
CA PHE A 93 -3.77 -5.62 -13.23
C PHE A 93 -4.34 -4.22 -13.44
N ASN A 94 -4.72 -3.91 -14.68
CA ASN A 94 -5.38 -2.64 -15.04
C ASN A 94 -6.83 -2.56 -14.54
N PHE A 95 -7.49 -3.71 -14.39
CA PHE A 95 -8.90 -3.82 -13.97
C PHE A 95 -9.05 -4.66 -12.71
N ASP A 96 -10.22 -4.55 -12.06
CA ASP A 96 -10.54 -5.35 -10.88
C ASP A 96 -10.89 -6.80 -11.26
N THR A 97 -9.86 -7.64 -11.35
CA THR A 97 -9.98 -9.08 -11.55
C THR A 97 -10.15 -9.82 -10.21
N PRO A 98 -10.67 -11.07 -10.20
CA PRO A 98 -10.68 -11.90 -9.00
C PRO A 98 -9.29 -12.03 -8.36
N ARG A 99 -8.24 -12.15 -9.19
CA ARG A 99 -6.85 -12.22 -8.74
C ARG A 99 -6.38 -10.94 -8.05
N LYS A 100 -6.63 -9.77 -8.66
CA LYS A 100 -6.30 -8.47 -8.04
C LYS A 100 -7.02 -8.28 -6.70
N ARG A 101 -8.29 -8.72 -6.62
CA ARG A 101 -9.07 -8.67 -5.36
C ARG A 101 -8.50 -9.58 -4.28
N GLN A 102 -7.95 -10.74 -4.65
CA GLN A 102 -7.26 -11.61 -3.71
C GLN A 102 -6.00 -10.93 -3.16
N LEU A 103 -5.12 -10.45 -4.04
CA LEU A 103 -3.91 -9.71 -3.63
C LEU A 103 -4.25 -8.50 -2.75
N TYR A 104 -5.35 -7.81 -3.03
CA TYR A 104 -5.84 -6.72 -2.18
C TYR A 104 -6.28 -7.20 -0.79
N ARG A 105 -6.95 -8.36 -0.67
CA ARG A 105 -7.30 -8.95 0.63
C ARG A 105 -6.04 -9.27 1.43
N ASP A 106 -5.05 -9.87 0.78
CA ASP A 106 -3.78 -10.25 1.42
C ASP A 106 -3.00 -8.99 1.87
N LEU A 107 -3.01 -7.94 1.05
CA LEU A 107 -2.48 -6.63 1.41
C LEU A 107 -3.17 -6.05 2.65
N VAL A 108 -4.50 -6.07 2.68
CA VAL A 108 -5.28 -5.56 3.82
C VAL A 108 -4.98 -6.35 5.10
N ALA A 109 -4.93 -7.68 5.01
CA ALA A 109 -4.58 -8.55 6.12
C ALA A 109 -3.16 -8.25 6.65
N THR A 110 -2.20 -8.08 5.73
CA THR A 110 -0.82 -7.73 6.08
C THR A 110 -0.72 -6.37 6.77
N CYS A 111 -1.45 -5.37 6.29
CA CYS A 111 -1.50 -4.05 6.93
C CYS A 111 -2.13 -4.11 8.33
N HIS A 112 -3.16 -4.94 8.54
CA HIS A 112 -3.71 -5.18 9.89
C HIS A 112 -2.69 -5.86 10.80
N ALA A 113 -1.97 -6.87 10.30
CA ALA A 113 -0.91 -7.54 11.05
C ALA A 113 0.24 -6.58 11.41
N LEU A 114 0.67 -5.72 10.47
CA LEU A 114 1.63 -4.66 10.75
C LEU A 114 1.16 -3.75 11.89
N GLY A 115 -0.11 -3.34 11.90
CA GLY A 115 -0.67 -2.50 12.96
C GLY A 115 -0.59 -3.11 14.36
N ARG A 116 -0.50 -4.45 14.49
CA ARG A 116 -0.35 -5.14 15.78
C ARG A 116 1.08 -5.11 16.33
N VAL A 117 2.08 -5.08 15.45
CA VAL A 117 3.51 -5.18 15.82
C VAL A 117 4.28 -3.87 15.61
N SER A 118 3.67 -2.88 14.97
CA SER A 118 4.26 -1.58 14.66
C SER A 118 4.53 -0.77 15.93
N ASP A 119 5.68 -0.09 15.93
CA ASP A 119 6.09 0.90 16.95
C ASP A 119 5.25 2.18 16.90
N LEU A 120 4.60 2.43 15.76
CA LEU A 120 3.71 3.55 15.54
C LEU A 120 2.25 3.09 15.38
N PRO A 121 1.25 3.83 15.93
CA PRO A 121 -0.15 3.48 15.74
C PRO A 121 -0.54 3.54 14.26
N PHE A 122 -0.77 2.37 13.67
CA PHE A 122 -1.15 2.19 12.28
C PHE A 122 -2.50 1.45 12.19
N ARG A 123 -3.50 2.09 11.59
CA ARG A 123 -4.85 1.50 11.48
C ARG A 123 -5.55 1.86 10.19
N ARG A 124 -6.46 0.98 9.78
CA ARG A 124 -7.43 1.28 8.74
C ARG A 124 -8.44 2.32 9.23
N CYS A 125 -8.78 3.27 8.38
CA CYS A 125 -9.81 4.27 8.63
C CYS A 125 -10.87 4.24 7.52
N GLU A 126 -12.12 4.50 7.90
CA GLU A 126 -13.24 4.59 6.97
C GLU A 126 -14.07 5.82 7.30
N THR A 127 -14.44 6.59 6.28
CA THR A 127 -15.33 7.75 6.42
C THR A 127 -16.43 7.72 5.36
N PRO A 128 -17.68 8.08 5.70
CA PRO A 128 -18.73 8.28 4.69
C PRO A 128 -18.35 9.37 3.68
N PHE A 129 -18.68 9.15 2.41
CA PHE A 129 -18.49 10.13 1.33
C PHE A 129 -19.34 9.75 0.11
N GLY A 130 -20.21 10.66 -0.35
CA GLY A 130 -21.00 10.48 -1.58
C GLY A 130 -21.81 9.18 -1.61
N GLY A 131 -22.48 8.81 -0.51
CA GLY A 131 -23.26 7.57 -0.39
C GLY A 131 -22.44 6.29 -0.33
N LYS A 132 -21.11 6.39 -0.25
CA LYS A 132 -20.17 5.27 -0.14
C LYS A 132 -19.21 5.51 1.03
N ARG A 133 -18.24 4.62 1.21
CA ARG A 133 -17.13 4.79 2.17
C ARG A 133 -15.83 5.11 1.45
N LEU A 134 -15.12 6.12 1.91
CA LEU A 134 -13.70 6.32 1.63
C LEU A 134 -12.92 5.47 2.63
N VAL A 135 -12.05 4.63 2.12
CA VAL A 135 -11.20 3.73 2.92
C VAL A 135 -9.76 4.18 2.77
N GLY A 136 -9.07 4.19 3.89
CA GLY A 136 -7.71 4.66 4.00
C GLY A 136 -6.93 3.99 5.12
N TRP A 137 -5.69 4.43 5.26
CA TRP A 137 -4.83 4.02 6.37
C TRP A 137 -4.26 5.25 7.07
N LEU A 138 -4.34 5.24 8.39
CA LEU A 138 -3.86 6.29 9.28
C LEU A 138 -2.66 5.78 10.05
N LEU A 139 -1.52 6.46 9.88
CA LEU A 139 -0.34 6.33 10.72
C LEU A 139 -0.23 7.57 11.61
N ARG A 140 -0.10 7.39 12.92
CA ARG A 140 0.06 8.49 13.87
C ARG A 140 1.48 8.52 14.44
N PRO A 141 1.98 9.71 14.81
CA PRO A 141 3.19 9.80 15.63
C PRO A 141 2.96 9.16 17.01
N PRO A 142 4.04 8.85 17.75
CA PRO A 142 3.94 8.25 19.07
C PRO A 142 3.39 9.25 20.11
N ALA A 143 3.52 10.56 19.87
CA ALA A 143 2.98 11.59 20.76
C ALA A 143 1.44 11.54 20.80
N ALA A 144 0.87 11.90 21.95
CA ALA A 144 -0.58 11.91 22.17
C ALA A 144 -1.33 12.78 21.13
N ARG A 145 -0.69 13.88 20.69
CA ARG A 145 -1.19 14.82 19.70
C ARG A 145 -0.16 15.03 18.59
N ALA A 146 -0.63 14.94 17.34
CA ALA A 146 0.16 15.31 16.18
C ALA A 146 0.12 16.83 15.97
N ASP A 147 1.22 17.41 15.51
CA ASP A 147 1.31 18.85 15.18
C ASP A 147 0.52 19.19 13.90
N GLY A 148 0.32 18.20 13.05
CA GLY A 148 -0.45 18.31 11.82
C GLY A 148 -0.80 16.96 11.24
N THR A 149 -1.66 16.96 10.22
CA THR A 149 -2.01 15.75 9.46
C THR A 149 -1.78 16.00 7.97
N VAL A 150 -1.00 15.14 7.34
CA VAL A 150 -0.81 15.09 5.89
C VAL A 150 -1.79 14.08 5.31
N ILE A 151 -2.64 14.52 4.39
CA ILE A 151 -3.56 13.65 3.66
C ILE A 151 -2.95 13.39 2.28
N LEU A 152 -2.60 12.13 2.01
CA LEU A 152 -2.10 11.70 0.72
C LEU A 152 -3.25 11.10 -0.10
N PHE A 153 -3.56 11.75 -1.21
CA PHE A 153 -4.40 11.18 -2.25
C PHE A 153 -3.52 10.47 -3.26
N GLY A 154 -3.69 9.15 -3.39
CA GLY A 154 -3.07 8.43 -4.50
C GLY A 154 -3.59 8.97 -5.85
N GLY A 155 -2.77 8.84 -6.89
CA GLY A 155 -3.23 9.07 -8.27
C GLY A 155 -4.31 8.07 -8.69
N GLN A 156 -4.64 8.02 -9.98
CA GLN A 156 -5.70 7.15 -10.52
C GLN A 156 -5.59 5.67 -10.09
N THR A 157 -4.37 5.22 -9.79
CA THR A 157 -4.10 3.83 -9.38
C THR A 157 -4.32 3.55 -7.89
N GLY A 158 -4.51 4.57 -7.03
CA GLY A 158 -5.11 4.40 -5.71
C GLY A 158 -4.31 3.63 -4.64
N TRP A 159 -2.99 3.73 -4.64
CA TRP A 159 -2.11 2.92 -3.77
C TRP A 159 -1.62 3.66 -2.52
N GLY A 160 -2.54 4.04 -1.62
CA GLY A 160 -2.22 4.84 -0.44
C GLY A 160 -1.10 4.28 0.45
N VAL A 161 -1.07 2.95 0.65
CA VAL A 161 -0.05 2.25 1.47
C VAL A 161 1.31 2.10 0.80
N ALA A 162 1.43 2.38 -0.49
CA ALA A 162 2.73 2.36 -1.17
C ALA A 162 3.70 3.40 -0.57
N TYR A 163 3.17 4.47 0.01
CA TYR A 163 3.96 5.57 0.56
C TYR A 163 4.18 5.44 2.08
N LEU A 164 4.13 4.22 2.62
CA LEU A 164 4.44 3.96 4.03
C LEU A 164 5.81 4.49 4.47
N PRO A 165 6.91 4.39 3.67
CA PRO A 165 8.18 5.00 4.06
C PRO A 165 8.08 6.51 4.31
N VAL A 166 7.35 7.22 3.44
CA VAL A 166 7.07 8.67 3.59
C VAL A 166 6.20 8.91 4.82
N ALA A 167 5.16 8.09 5.03
CA ALA A 167 4.31 8.18 6.22
C ALA A 167 5.11 8.05 7.52
N HIS A 168 6.03 7.09 7.61
CA HIS A 168 6.92 6.92 8.76
C HIS A 168 7.85 8.12 8.93
N ALA A 169 8.38 8.68 7.84
CA ALA A 169 9.22 9.87 7.89
C ALA A 169 8.46 11.10 8.42
N LEU A 170 7.17 11.24 8.08
CA LEU A 170 6.28 12.27 8.61
C LEU A 170 5.98 12.04 10.10
N ALA A 171 5.66 10.80 10.49
CA ALA A 171 5.36 10.46 11.88
C ALA A 171 6.55 10.70 12.82
N ARG A 172 7.78 10.45 12.36
CA ARG A 172 9.02 10.80 13.11
C ARG A 172 9.18 12.30 13.34
N ARG A 173 8.50 13.15 12.57
CA ARG A 173 8.46 14.61 12.71
C ARG A 173 7.16 15.09 13.36
N ASN A 174 6.50 14.21 14.11
CA ASN A 174 5.23 14.47 14.80
C ASN A 174 4.05 14.85 13.89
N LEU A 175 4.07 14.44 12.61
CA LEU A 175 2.98 14.63 11.67
C LEU A 175 2.23 13.31 11.45
N ALA A 176 0.90 13.32 11.60
CA ALA A 176 0.08 12.18 11.22
C ALA A 176 -0.02 12.08 9.69
N HIS A 177 -0.19 10.85 9.19
CA HIS A 177 -0.37 10.57 7.77
C HIS A 177 -1.65 9.77 7.55
N CYS A 178 -2.52 10.27 6.67
CA CYS A 178 -3.70 9.55 6.22
C CYS A 178 -3.62 9.36 4.72
N SER A 179 -3.65 8.11 4.25
CA SER A 179 -3.76 7.80 2.84
C SER A 179 -5.20 7.42 2.49
N SER A 180 -5.70 7.84 1.33
CA SER A 180 -7.01 7.42 0.83
C SER A 180 -6.90 6.87 -0.59
N ARG A 181 -7.75 5.89 -0.91
CA ARG A 181 -7.94 5.44 -2.30
C ARG A 181 -9.01 6.31 -2.96
N GLY A 182 -8.61 7.09 -3.96
CA GLY A 182 -9.54 7.77 -4.87
C GLY A 182 -10.36 6.75 -5.67
N ARG A 183 -11.62 7.08 -5.97
CA ARG A 183 -12.49 6.25 -6.82
C ARG A 183 -12.41 6.74 -8.26
N ASP A 184 -12.31 5.80 -9.21
CA ASP A 184 -12.61 6.07 -10.62
C ASP A 184 -14.10 6.45 -10.78
N ARG A 185 -14.31 7.39 -11.70
CA ARG A 185 -15.57 8.06 -12.06
C ARG A 185 -16.67 7.05 -12.40
N ALA A 186 -17.81 7.13 -11.71
CA ALA A 186 -19.08 6.75 -12.30
C ALA A 186 -19.77 8.04 -12.79
N ARG A 187 -20.08 8.13 -14.09
CA ARG A 187 -21.01 9.13 -14.65
C ARG A 187 -21.88 8.41 -15.69
N PRO A 188 -23.17 8.78 -15.86
CA PRO A 188 -23.57 10.15 -16.20
C PRO A 188 -24.73 10.73 -15.36
N GLY A 189 -24.83 12.07 -15.36
CA GLY A 189 -25.89 12.85 -14.70
C GLY A 189 -25.35 14.17 -14.15
N SER A 190 -25.85 15.30 -14.68
CA SER A 190 -25.36 16.66 -14.48
C SER A 190 -25.47 17.17 -13.05
N GLY A 191 -24.40 17.82 -12.58
CA GLY A 191 -24.34 18.58 -11.33
C GLY A 191 -22.87 18.82 -10.98
N LYS A 192 -22.40 20.07 -11.12
CA LYS A 192 -21.07 20.45 -10.66
C LYS A 192 -21.02 20.22 -9.15
N ALA A 193 -20.27 19.22 -8.68
CA ALA A 193 -19.95 19.10 -7.27
C ALA A 193 -18.94 20.21 -6.96
N SER A 194 -19.40 21.26 -6.26
CA SER A 194 -18.50 22.25 -5.68
C SER A 194 -17.59 21.55 -4.68
N THR A 195 -16.32 21.94 -4.68
CA THR A 195 -15.39 21.67 -3.59
C THR A 195 -15.95 22.32 -2.32
N SER A 196 -16.70 21.56 -1.53
CA SER A 196 -17.01 21.92 -0.15
C SER A 196 -15.86 21.42 0.72
N THR A 197 -15.08 22.37 1.23
CA THR A 197 -14.09 22.15 2.28
C THR A 197 -14.84 21.80 3.56
N SER A 198 -15.02 20.51 3.85
CA SER A 198 -15.42 20.08 5.19
C SER A 198 -14.17 19.98 6.05
N THR A 199 -14.02 20.95 6.95
CA THR A 199 -13.04 20.90 8.05
C THR A 199 -13.39 19.74 8.96
N TRP A 200 -12.51 18.75 9.04
CA TRP A 200 -12.62 17.68 10.03
C TRP A 200 -12.18 18.22 11.39
N ILE A 201 -13.10 18.22 12.36
CA ILE A 201 -12.82 18.51 13.77
C ILE A 201 -12.68 17.17 14.50
N PRO A 202 -11.56 16.86 15.15
CA PRO A 202 -11.44 15.64 15.95
C PRO A 202 -12.46 15.66 17.11
N PRO A 203 -13.01 14.50 17.52
CA PRO A 203 -13.85 14.44 18.71
C PRO A 203 -13.06 14.92 19.93
N THR A 204 -13.62 15.87 20.66
CA THR A 204 -13.12 16.29 21.97
C THR A 204 -13.21 15.12 22.95
N ALA A 205 -12.14 14.93 23.74
CA ALA A 205 -12.16 13.96 24.82
C ALA A 205 -13.29 14.33 25.81
N PRO A 206 -14.04 13.34 26.36
CA PRO A 206 -15.03 13.61 27.39
C PRO A 206 -14.34 14.22 28.61
N GLY A 207 -14.90 15.33 29.09
CA GLY A 207 -14.33 16.17 30.13
C GLY A 207 -14.11 15.44 31.44
N SER A 208 -12.97 15.74 32.06
CA SER A 208 -12.76 15.62 33.50
C SER A 208 -13.47 16.78 34.18
N THR A 209 -14.55 16.47 34.89
CA THR A 209 -15.01 17.23 36.06
C THR A 209 -14.00 17.14 37.18
#